data_AF-A0A7C7NTD5-F1
#
_entry.id   AF-A0A7C7NTD5-F1
#
_cell.length_a   1.000
_cell.length_b   1.000
_cell.length_c   1.000
_cell.angle_alpha   90.00
_cell.angle_beta   90.00
_cell.angle_gamma   90.00
#
_symmetry.space_group_name_H-M   'P 1'
#
loop_
_entity.id
_entity.type
_entity.pdbx_description
1 polymer ?
#
loop_
_entity_poly.entity_id
_entity_poly.type
_entity_poly.pdbx_seq_one_letter_code
_entity_poly.pdbx_strand_id
1 'polypeptide(L)'
;MRVAILGSTGSIGQSALEVIRRHPDQFQVTALVAGRSGDALAAQVASFKPRLAVLADERVPLPVGDKVTSWASGRGAVLAAAADSETDVVLN
;
A
#
# COMPACT_ATOMS: atom_id res chain seq x y z
N MET A 1 11.52 -10.69 -1.39
CA MET A 1 11.43 -9.81 -0.20
C MET A 1 10.09 -9.11 -0.21
N ARG A 2 9.41 -9.08 0.94
CA ARG A 2 8.06 -8.53 1.13
C ARG A 2 8.15 -7.11 1.69
N VAL A 3 7.54 -6.16 1.01
CA VAL A 3 7.69 -4.73 1.30
C VAL A 3 6.33 -4.09 1.54
N ALA A 4 6.20 -3.38 2.67
CA ALA A 4 5.11 -2.45 2.92
C ALA A 4 5.58 -1.03 2.68
N ILE A 5 4.76 -0.22 1.99
CA ILE A 5 5.07 1.17 1.69
C ILE A 5 4.05 2.08 2.36
N LEU A 6 4.48 2.73 3.43
CA LEU A 6 3.77 3.81 4.09
C LEU A 6 4.01 5.10 3.30
N GLY A 7 2.95 5.78 2.86
CA GLY A 7 3.08 6.95 1.99
C GLY A 7 3.37 6.60 0.53
N SER A 8 2.78 5.52 0.00
CA SER A 8 3.00 5.02 -1.37
C SER A 8 2.72 6.05 -2.47
N THR A 9 1.87 7.04 -2.19
CA THR A 9 1.50 8.10 -3.14
C THR A 9 2.42 9.32 -3.08
N GLY A 10 3.36 9.38 -2.14
CA GLY A 10 4.38 10.43 -2.06
C GLY A 10 5.60 10.13 -2.95
N SER A 11 6.51 11.09 -3.09
CA SER A 11 7.66 10.96 -4.01
C SER A 11 8.51 9.73 -3.74
N ILE A 12 8.86 9.46 -2.48
CA ILE A 12 9.69 8.30 -2.09
C ILE A 12 8.93 6.99 -2.37
N GLY A 13 7.65 6.92 -2.00
CA GLY A 13 6.81 5.75 -2.26
C GLY A 13 6.68 5.43 -3.75
N GLN A 14 6.48 6.44 -4.60
CA GLN A 14 6.41 6.27 -6.05
C GLN A 14 7.75 5.79 -6.62
N SER A 15 8.87 6.37 -6.19
CA SER A 15 10.20 5.93 -6.61
C SER A 15 10.50 4.49 -6.18
N ALA A 16 10.12 4.11 -4.96
CA ALA A 16 10.25 2.73 -4.48
C ALA A 16 9.41 1.76 -5.33
N LEU A 17 8.17 2.12 -5.65
CA LEU A 17 7.31 1.34 -6.53
C LEU A 17 7.85 1.20 -7.95
N GLU A 18 8.52 2.22 -8.47
CA GLU A 18 9.18 2.15 -9.78
C GLU A 18 10.33 1.12 -9.77
N VAL A 19 11.13 1.09 -8.70
CA VAL A 19 12.19 0.07 -8.52
C VAL A 19 11.58 -1.33 -8.41
N ILE A 20 10.54 -1.50 -7.58
CA ILE A 20 9.84 -2.78 -7.42
C ILE A 20 9.27 -3.27 -8.75
N ARG A 21 8.69 -2.38 -9.55
CA ARG A 21 8.14 -2.71 -10.87
C ARG A 21 9.20 -3.20 -11.86
N ARG A 22 10.46 -2.76 -11.71
CA ARG A 22 11.59 -3.23 -12.55
C ARG A 22 12.15 -4.58 -12.08
N HIS A 23 11.81 -5.03 -10.87
CA HIS A 23 12.31 -6.25 -10.24
C HIS A 23 11.19 -7.09 -9.58
N PRO A 24 10.12 -7.46 -10.33
CA PRO A 24 8.94 -8.13 -9.77
C PRO A 24 9.20 -9.55 -9.24
N ASP A 25 10.31 -10.17 -9.64
CA ASP A 25 10.78 -11.47 -9.16
C ASP A 25 11.46 -11.38 -7.78
N GLN A 26 11.97 -10.20 -7.42
CA GLN A 26 12.72 -9.98 -6.16
C GLN A 26 11.85 -9.37 -5.07
N PHE A 27 10.89 -8.52 -5.44
CA PHE A 27 10.07 -7.77 -4.51
C PHE A 27 8.60 -8.07 -4.67
N GLN A 28 7.91 -8.21 -3.53
CA GLN A 28 6.47 -8.34 -3.46
C GLN A 28 5.92 -7.24 -2.56
N VAL A 29 4.98 -6.45 -3.08
CA VAL A 29 4.27 -5.45 -2.28
C VAL A 29 3.21 -6.17 -1.45
N THR A 30 3.32 -6.09 -0.12
CA THR A 30 2.34 -6.68 0.80
C THR A 30 1.29 -5.68 1.23
N ALA A 31 1.71 -4.43 1.49
CA ALA A 31 0.82 -3.35 1.89
C ALA A 31 1.16 -2.01 1.22
N LEU A 32 0.13 -1.27 0.84
CA LEU A 32 0.23 0.11 0.37
C LEU A 32 -0.60 1.02 1.25
N VAL A 33 0.00 2.11 1.73
CA VAL A 33 -0.72 3.09 2.55
C VAL A 33 -0.60 4.47 1.92
N ALA A 34 -1.74 5.15 1.77
CA ALA A 34 -1.80 6.53 1.33
C ALA A 34 -2.48 7.41 2.39
N GLY A 35 -2.17 8.70 2.39
CA GLY A 35 -2.84 9.67 3.28
C GLY A 35 -4.29 9.91 2.87
N ARG A 36 -4.46 10.72 1.81
CA ARG A 36 -5.77 11.14 1.28
C ARG A 36 -5.98 10.83 -0.20
N SER A 37 -4.95 10.31 -0.88
CA SER A 37 -4.94 10.13 -2.34
C SER A 37 -5.55 8.78 -2.73
N GLY A 38 -6.86 8.61 -2.52
CA GLY A 38 -7.58 7.35 -2.74
C GLY A 38 -7.46 6.82 -4.17
N ASP A 39 -7.65 7.67 -5.18
CA ASP A 39 -7.58 7.25 -6.59
C ASP A 39 -6.18 6.79 -7.00
N ALA A 40 -5.15 7.50 -6.54
CA ALA A 40 -3.76 7.11 -6.80
C ALA A 40 -3.42 5.78 -6.12
N LEU A 41 -3.90 5.56 -4.89
CA LEU A 41 -3.75 4.30 -4.19
C LEU A 41 -4.47 3.17 -4.94
N ALA A 42 -5.71 3.40 -5.41
CA ALA A 42 -6.47 2.41 -6.17
C ALA A 42 -5.75 2.00 -7.47
N ALA A 43 -5.15 2.96 -8.19
CA ALA A 43 -4.36 2.67 -9.38
C ALA A 43 -3.10 1.83 -9.07
N GLN A 44 -2.43 2.11 -7.95
CA GLN A 44 -1.30 1.31 -7.47
C GLN A 44 -1.76 -0.11 -7.08
N VAL A 45 -2.87 -0.22 -6.36
CA VAL A 45 -3.45 -1.51 -5.95
C VAL A 45 -3.80 -2.37 -7.17
N ALA A 46 -4.41 -1.79 -8.22
CA ALA A 46 -4.68 -2.52 -9.45
C ALA A 46 -3.42 -3.07 -10.15
N SER A 47 -2.29 -2.36 -9.99
CA SER A 47 -1.00 -2.72 -10.61
C SER A 47 -0.23 -3.77 -9.79
N PHE A 48 -0.15 -3.58 -8.48
CA PHE A 48 0.69 -4.39 -7.59
C PHE A 48 -0.06 -5.48 -6.84
N LYS A 49 -1.40 -5.38 -6.77
CA LYS A 49 -2.30 -6.32 -6.10
C LYS A 49 -1.82 -6.72 -4.70
N PRO A 50 -1.53 -5.73 -3.82
CA PRO A 50 -1.10 -6.03 -2.46
C PRO A 50 -2.19 -6.77 -1.70
N ARG A 51 -1.83 -7.39 -0.58
CA ARG A 51 -2.81 -8.02 0.32
C ARG A 51 -3.62 -6.97 1.08
N LEU A 52 -2.99 -5.85 1.42
CA LEU A 52 -3.58 -4.78 2.22
C LEU A 52 -3.40 -3.41 1.54
N ALA A 53 -4.46 -2.62 1.53
CA ALA A 53 -4.42 -1.21 1.16
C ALA A 53 -5.05 -0.36 2.24
N VAL A 54 -4.37 0.70 2.66
CA VAL A 54 -4.84 1.57 3.76
C VAL A 54 -4.91 3.03 3.34
N LEU A 55 -6.05 3.67 3.63
CA LEU A 55 -6.17 5.13 3.62
C LEU A 55 -6.09 5.67 5.05
N ALA A 56 -5.07 6.48 5.34
CA ALA A 56 -4.90 7.03 6.69
C ALA A 56 -6.02 8.00 7.07
N ASP A 57 -6.60 8.71 6.09
CA ASP A 57 -7.73 9.61 6.29
C ASP A 57 -9.06 8.87 6.12
N GLU A 58 -9.76 8.62 7.23
CA GLU A 58 -11.06 7.93 7.27
C GLU A 58 -12.19 8.67 6.55
N ARG A 59 -12.00 9.97 6.24
CA ARG A 59 -12.97 10.78 5.51
C ARG A 59 -12.96 10.47 4.02
N VAL A 60 -11.89 9.85 3.51
CA VAL A 60 -11.79 9.44 2.12
C VAL A 60 -12.46 8.08 1.95
N PRO A 61 -13.46 7.95 1.06
CA PRO A 61 -14.14 6.68 0.86
C PRO A 61 -13.18 5.64 0.30
N LEU A 62 -13.28 4.42 0.82
CA LEU A 62 -12.56 3.28 0.28
C LEU A 62 -13.14 2.91 -1.10
N PRO A 63 -12.30 2.57 -2.08
CA PRO A 63 -12.79 2.12 -3.38
C PRO A 63 -13.59 0.82 -3.25
N VAL A 64 -14.66 0.72 -4.02
CA VAL A 64 -15.59 -0.41 -4.01
C VAL A 64 -15.21 -1.37 -5.14
N GLY A 65 -15.13 -2.68 -4.86
CA GLY A 65 -15.09 -3.72 -5.89
C GLY A 65 -13.78 -4.48 -6.06
N ASP A 66 -12.75 -4.19 -5.27
CA ASP A 66 -11.56 -5.06 -5.23
C ASP A 66 -11.81 -6.24 -4.29
N LYS A 67 -11.78 -7.46 -4.84
CA LYS A 67 -11.95 -8.72 -4.09
C LYS A 67 -10.62 -9.35 -3.69
N VAL A 68 -9.51 -8.85 -4.22
CA VAL A 68 -8.17 -9.41 -4.01
C VAL A 68 -7.50 -8.71 -2.83
N THR A 69 -7.64 -7.38 -2.76
CA THR A 69 -7.00 -6.54 -1.73
C THR A 69 -7.96 -6.29 -0.58
N SER A 70 -7.49 -6.47 0.66
CA SER A 70 -8.21 -6.01 1.84
C SER A 70 -8.03 -4.50 2.00
N TRP A 71 -9.13 -3.75 2.06
CA TRP A 71 -9.11 -2.30 2.24
C TRP A 71 -9.44 -1.94 3.69
N ALA A 72 -8.65 -1.04 4.27
CA ALA A 72 -8.88 -0.50 5.61
C ALA A 72 -8.60 1.00 5.63
N SER A 73 -9.12 1.71 6.64
CA SER A 73 -8.85 3.14 6.83
C SER A 73 -8.51 3.48 8.28
N GLY A 74 -7.89 4.64 8.46
CA GLY A 74 -7.60 5.21 9.77
C GLY A 74 -6.24 4.83 10.35
N ARG A 75 -5.91 5.50 11.46
CA ARG A 75 -4.59 5.38 12.12
C ARG A 75 -4.31 3.96 12.61
N GLY A 76 -5.33 3.25 13.10
CA GLY A 76 -5.18 1.86 13.55
C GLY A 76 -4.77 0.92 12.42
N ALA A 77 -5.34 1.09 11.22
CA ALA A 77 -4.99 0.31 10.05
C ALA A 77 -3.57 0.58 9.56
N VAL A 78 -3.09 1.83 9.64
CA VAL A 78 -1.70 2.18 9.31
C VAL A 78 -0.72 1.48 10.25
N LEU A 79 -1.01 1.48 11.56
CA LEU A 79 -0.18 0.79 12.55
C LEU A 79 -0.17 -0.72 12.33
N ALA A 80 -1.34 -1.32 12.03
CA ALA A 80 -1.44 -2.74 11.72
C ALA A 80 -0.62 -3.11 10.47
N ALA A 81 -0.68 -2.28 9.41
CA ALA A 81 0.13 -2.49 8.20
C ALA A 81 1.64 -2.42 8.48
N ALA A 82 2.07 -1.53 9.38
CA ALA A 82 3.48 -1.39 9.76
C ALA A 82 3.98 -2.53 10.66
N ALA A 83 3.08 -3.16 11.43
CA ALA A 83 3.40 -4.25 12.35
C ALA A 83 3.16 -5.65 11.75
N ASP A 84 2.82 -5.73 10.46
CA ASP A 84 2.44 -6.97 9.80
C ASP A 84 3.63 -7.95 9.72
N SER A 85 3.47 -9.13 10.32
CA SER A 85 4.52 -10.16 10.37
C SER A 85 4.86 -10.78 9.01
N GLU A 86 4.01 -10.58 7.99
CA GLU A 86 4.29 -11.00 6.63
C GLU A 86 5.08 -9.94 5.84
N THR A 87 5.51 -8.86 6.47
CA THR A 87 6.33 -7.83 5.83
C THR A 87 7.76 -7.90 6.35
N ASP A 88 8.74 -7.95 5.44
CA ASP A 88 10.16 -8.01 5.78
C ASP A 88 10.76 -6.59 5.97
N VAL A 89 10.26 -5.61 5.20
CA VAL A 89 10.72 -4.21 5.22
C VAL A 89 9.54 -3.24 5.14
N VAL A 90 9.56 -2.23 6.02
CA VAL A 90 8.61 -1.11 6.01
C VAL A 90 9.34 0.15 5.52
N LEU A 91 8.81 0.78 4.49
CA LEU A 91 9.27 2.08 3.98
C LEU A 91 8.28 3.16 4.40
N ASN A 92 8.73 4.26 4.99
CA ASN A 92 7.91 5.38 5.49
C ASN A 92 8.53 6.72 5.14
#